data_AF-A0A9P6NAD8-F1
#
_entry.id   AF-A0A9P6NAD8-F1
#
_cell.length_a   1.000
_cell.length_b   1.000
_cell.length_c   1.000
_cell.angle_alpha   90.00
_cell.angle_beta   90.00
_cell.angle_gamma   90.00
#
_symmetry.space_group_name_H-M   'P 1'
#
loop_
_entity.id
_entity.type
_entity.pdbx_description
1 polymer ?
#
loop_
_entity_poly.entity_id
_entity_poly.type
_entity_poly.pdbx_seq_one_letter_code
_entity_poly.pdbx_strand_id
1 'polypeptide(L)'
;MDTSMNNNESNNRANWSTGQTNTLITTYLGSTVNPLRNQTKIAVTAARGDHTIENSTRETEKGLAIFDTICIAFWGMARISEVTYSNKEGPVDWSNSVLAKDIKIYDNRKKAIIKIREAKTCHPGEYQILYILQQDHMLCPIHTLKRRLASTKSMKDTLFGWKENDVRRHLVKSDVTTTCTKLGKPMALKESQATPSE
;
A
#
# COMPACT_ATOMS: atom_id res chain seq x y z
N MET A 1 17.68 -4.30 -55.02
CA MET A 1 16.42 -4.02 -54.27
C MET A 1 16.33 -5.08 -53.17
N ASP A 2 17.23 -5.11 -52.18
CA ASP A 2 17.43 -4.09 -51.12
C ASP A 2 16.09 -3.83 -50.40
N THR A 3 15.88 -4.07 -49.11
CA THR A 3 16.82 -4.15 -47.98
C THR A 3 16.15 -4.89 -46.82
N SER A 4 16.91 -5.75 -46.15
CA SER A 4 16.69 -6.21 -44.78
C SER A 4 16.66 -5.02 -43.79
N MET A 5 15.62 -4.88 -42.98
CA MET A 5 15.73 -4.17 -41.71
C MET A 5 15.58 -5.15 -40.55
N ASN A 6 16.75 -5.42 -39.99
CA ASN A 6 17.05 -6.16 -38.79
C ASN A 6 16.91 -5.21 -37.57
N ASN A 7 16.63 -5.80 -36.40
CA ASN A 7 17.02 -5.33 -35.06
C ASN A 7 16.33 -4.09 -34.44
N ASN A 8 15.44 -4.32 -33.47
CA ASN A 8 15.73 -4.12 -32.03
C ASN A 8 14.44 -4.11 -31.20
N GLU A 9 14.00 -5.29 -30.76
CA GLU A 9 13.32 -5.41 -29.45
C GLU A 9 14.07 -6.44 -28.61
N SER A 10 15.37 -6.24 -28.52
CA SER A 10 16.22 -6.86 -27.52
C SER A 10 15.84 -6.29 -26.14
N ASN A 11 15.36 -7.20 -25.29
CA ASN A 11 15.62 -7.23 -23.86
C ASN A 11 15.44 -5.92 -23.09
N ASN A 12 14.22 -5.65 -22.63
CA ASN A 12 14.03 -4.87 -21.41
C ASN A 12 13.07 -5.54 -20.41
N ARG A 13 13.12 -6.87 -20.36
CA ARG A 13 12.60 -7.63 -19.22
C ARG A 13 13.64 -7.52 -18.12
N ALA A 14 13.52 -6.48 -17.28
CA ALA A 14 14.29 -6.39 -16.06
C ALA A 14 13.98 -7.65 -15.23
N ASN A 15 14.91 -8.60 -15.29
CA ASN A 15 14.82 -9.86 -14.60
C ASN A 15 15.28 -9.58 -13.17
N TRP A 16 14.34 -9.17 -12.32
CA TRP A 16 14.60 -8.90 -10.91
C TRP A 16 14.86 -10.23 -10.21
N SER A 17 16.10 -10.74 -10.32
CA SER A 17 16.54 -11.82 -9.46
C SER A 17 16.57 -11.30 -8.02
N THR A 18 16.19 -12.18 -7.10
CA THR A 18 16.03 -11.93 -5.66
C THR A 18 17.28 -11.34 -4.99
N GLY A 19 18.44 -11.32 -5.69
CA GLY A 19 19.68 -10.69 -5.25
C GLY A 19 19.81 -9.20 -5.58
N GLN A 20 19.16 -8.68 -6.64
CA GLN A 20 19.30 -7.26 -7.04
C GLN A 20 18.39 -6.30 -6.26
N THR A 21 17.36 -6.80 -5.59
CA THR A 21 16.47 -5.98 -4.75
C THR A 21 17.19 -5.39 -3.53
N ASN A 22 18.27 -6.01 -3.05
CA ASN A 22 19.02 -5.51 -1.89
C ASN A 22 20.06 -4.44 -2.24
N THR A 23 20.60 -4.45 -3.46
CA THR A 23 21.71 -3.56 -3.84
C THR A 23 21.23 -2.20 -4.35
N LEU A 24 20.10 -2.15 -5.08
CA LEU A 24 19.57 -0.87 -5.61
C LEU A 24 18.90 0.01 -4.54
N ILE A 25 18.50 -0.56 -3.40
CA ILE A 25 17.88 0.19 -2.29
C ILE A 25 18.92 1.03 -1.52
N THR A 26 20.19 0.60 -1.51
CA THR A 26 21.23 1.25 -0.68
C THR A 26 21.83 2.49 -1.36
N THR A 27 21.90 2.53 -2.69
CA THR A 27 22.64 3.59 -3.40
C THR A 27 21.88 4.91 -3.55
N TYR A 28 20.55 4.93 -3.35
CA TYR A 28 19.71 6.11 -3.57
C TYR A 28 19.25 6.85 -2.29
N LEU A 29 19.81 6.52 -1.12
CA LEU A 29 19.32 7.02 0.17
C LEU A 29 20.37 7.86 0.92
N GLY A 30 20.74 8.99 0.33
CA GLY A 30 21.34 10.12 1.05
C GLY A 30 20.29 10.90 1.84
N SER A 31 20.47 10.92 3.16
CA SER A 31 19.93 11.80 4.22
C SER A 31 18.58 12.53 4.11
N THR A 32 17.91 12.54 5.27
CA THR A 32 16.71 13.28 5.71
C THR A 32 15.35 12.60 5.46
N VAL A 33 14.68 12.30 6.58
CA VAL A 33 13.29 11.83 6.78
C VAL A 33 12.41 11.77 5.53
N ASN A 34 12.51 10.67 4.79
CA ASN A 34 11.69 10.41 3.62
C ASN A 34 10.51 9.46 3.98
N PRO A 35 9.23 9.86 3.81
CA PRO A 35 8.08 9.03 4.15
C PRO A 35 8.01 7.70 3.37
N LEU A 36 8.60 7.66 2.18
CA LEU A 36 8.80 6.44 1.39
C LEU A 36 9.71 5.43 2.11
N ARG A 37 10.74 5.90 2.84
CA ARG A 37 11.67 5.04 3.60
C ARG A 37 10.96 4.28 4.72
N ASN A 38 9.99 4.91 5.36
CA ASN A 38 9.19 4.27 6.40
C ASN A 38 8.21 3.27 5.81
N GLN A 39 7.55 3.60 4.68
CA GLN A 39 6.68 2.68 3.96
C GLN A 39 7.45 1.43 3.49
N THR A 40 8.65 1.60 2.93
CA THR A 40 9.51 0.47 2.52
C THR A 40 9.96 -0.35 3.72
N LYS A 41 10.38 0.26 4.83
CA LYS A 41 10.74 -0.50 6.04
C LYS A 41 9.57 -1.32 6.58
N ILE A 42 8.36 -0.77 6.60
CA ILE A 42 7.17 -1.47 7.10
C ILE A 42 6.76 -2.59 6.15
N ALA A 43 6.75 -2.34 4.84
CA ALA A 43 6.46 -3.37 3.85
C ALA A 43 7.50 -4.50 3.90
N VAL A 44 8.77 -4.16 4.14
CA VAL A 44 9.86 -5.14 4.29
C VAL A 44 9.76 -5.87 5.62
N THR A 45 9.42 -5.22 6.74
CA THR A 45 9.16 -5.88 8.03
C THR A 45 7.96 -6.82 7.93
N ALA A 46 6.91 -6.41 7.21
CA ALA A 46 5.74 -7.24 6.90
C ALA A 46 5.99 -8.37 5.92
N ALA A 47 6.99 -8.24 5.06
CA ALA A 47 7.46 -9.36 4.26
C ALA A 47 8.38 -10.30 5.06
N ARG A 48 9.02 -9.82 6.13
CA ARG A 48 9.96 -10.56 6.98
C ARG A 48 9.29 -11.33 8.12
N GLY A 49 8.01 -11.09 8.40
CA GLY A 49 7.22 -11.90 9.34
C GLY A 49 7.52 -11.62 10.81
N ASP A 50 7.72 -10.36 11.23
CA ASP A 50 7.69 -10.04 12.66
C ASP A 50 6.25 -10.20 13.20
N HIS A 51 5.98 -11.42 13.70
CA HIS A 51 4.63 -11.97 13.88
C HIS A 51 3.73 -11.25 14.90
N THR A 52 4.26 -10.42 15.81
CA THR A 52 3.47 -9.97 16.97
C THR A 52 2.61 -8.73 16.69
N ILE A 53 3.10 -7.74 15.95
CA ILE A 53 2.35 -6.48 15.72
C ILE A 53 1.47 -6.58 14.46
N GLU A 54 1.88 -7.37 13.48
CA GLU A 54 1.10 -7.62 12.27
C GLU A 54 -0.17 -8.42 12.54
N ASN A 55 -0.09 -9.45 13.39
CA ASN A 55 -1.27 -10.22 13.77
C ASN A 55 -2.25 -9.35 14.57
N SER A 56 -1.77 -8.60 15.56
CA SER A 56 -2.61 -7.69 16.36
C SER A 56 -3.27 -6.58 15.53
N THR A 57 -2.58 -6.08 14.50
CA THR A 57 -3.15 -5.09 13.58
C THR A 57 -4.23 -5.74 12.69
N ARG A 58 -4.06 -7.00 12.27
CA ARG A 58 -5.02 -7.71 11.39
C ARG A 58 -6.21 -8.31 12.14
N GLU A 59 -6.13 -8.42 13.46
CA GLU A 59 -7.23 -8.91 14.32
C GLU A 59 -8.46 -7.99 14.31
N THR A 60 -8.30 -6.73 13.91
CA THR A 60 -9.42 -5.78 13.78
C THR A 60 -9.64 -5.37 12.32
N GLU A 61 -10.90 -5.13 11.95
CA GLU A 61 -11.23 -4.60 10.61
C GLU A 61 -10.54 -3.26 10.32
N LYS A 62 -10.37 -2.42 11.35
CA LYS A 62 -9.63 -1.16 11.24
C LYS A 62 -8.17 -1.40 10.89
N GLY A 63 -7.47 -2.26 11.63
CA GLY A 63 -6.05 -2.47 11.39
C GLY A 63 -5.79 -3.25 10.09
N LEU A 64 -6.67 -4.18 9.70
CA LEU A 64 -6.64 -4.77 8.36
C LEU A 64 -6.82 -3.70 7.27
N ALA A 65 -7.74 -2.74 7.45
CA ALA A 65 -7.89 -1.62 6.53
C ALA A 65 -6.60 -0.76 6.45
N ILE A 66 -5.94 -0.49 7.58
CA ILE A 66 -4.68 0.25 7.63
C ILE A 66 -3.59 -0.48 6.86
N PHE A 67 -3.41 -1.78 7.14
CA PHE A 67 -2.43 -2.62 6.47
C PHE A 67 -2.66 -2.67 4.96
N ASP A 68 -3.92 -2.85 4.56
CA ASP A 68 -4.35 -2.86 3.16
C ASP A 68 -4.00 -1.54 2.47
N THR A 69 -4.26 -0.41 3.15
CA THR A 69 -3.92 0.92 2.64
C THR A 69 -2.42 1.11 2.46
N ILE A 70 -1.60 0.66 3.42
CA ILE A 70 -0.14 0.73 3.34
C ILE A 70 0.38 -0.11 2.16
N CYS A 71 -0.14 -1.33 2.00
CA CYS A 71 0.25 -2.21 0.90
C CYS A 71 -0.04 -1.55 -0.46
N ILE A 72 -1.22 -0.96 -0.64
CA ILE A 72 -1.58 -0.30 -1.89
C ILE A 72 -0.75 0.97 -2.12
N ALA A 73 -0.53 1.78 -1.08
CA ALA A 73 0.33 2.95 -1.18
C ALA A 73 1.75 2.56 -1.64
N PHE A 74 2.31 1.49 -1.07
CA PHE A 74 3.63 0.98 -1.40
C PHE A 74 3.71 0.48 -2.85
N TRP A 75 2.87 -0.48 -3.24
CA TRP A 75 2.92 -1.07 -4.59
C TRP A 75 2.45 -0.12 -5.69
N GLY A 76 1.57 0.81 -5.37
CA GLY A 76 1.10 1.84 -6.28
C GLY A 76 2.00 3.07 -6.33
N MET A 77 3.08 3.13 -5.53
CA MET A 77 3.93 4.32 -5.38
C MET A 77 3.14 5.58 -5.04
N ALA A 78 2.04 5.43 -4.30
CA ALA A 78 1.12 6.50 -3.96
C ALA A 78 1.48 7.13 -2.62
N ARG A 79 1.22 8.43 -2.47
CA ARG A 79 1.34 9.07 -1.16
C ARG A 79 0.18 8.59 -0.28
N ILE A 80 0.44 8.39 1.00
CA ILE A 80 -0.62 8.04 1.97
C ILE A 80 -1.78 9.05 1.91
N SER A 81 -1.48 10.34 1.73
CA SER A 81 -2.50 11.38 1.61
C SER A 81 -3.39 11.28 0.36
N GLU A 82 -2.96 10.57 -0.68
CA GLU A 82 -3.74 10.35 -1.91
C GLU A 82 -4.66 9.12 -1.78
N VAL A 83 -4.44 8.28 -0.77
CA VAL A 83 -5.21 7.05 -0.48
C VAL A 83 -5.84 7.07 0.92
N THR A 84 -5.97 8.25 1.51
CA THR A 84 -6.67 8.49 2.79
C THR A 84 -7.59 9.68 2.67
N TYR A 85 -8.50 9.85 3.64
CA TYR A 85 -9.55 10.85 3.60
C TYR A 85 -9.33 11.96 4.64
N SER A 86 -10.04 13.08 4.49
CA SER A 86 -9.97 14.21 5.41
C SER A 86 -10.76 13.97 6.70
N ASN A 87 -11.90 13.29 6.60
CA ASN A 87 -12.82 13.05 7.70
C ASN A 87 -12.92 11.54 7.99
N LYS A 88 -13.09 11.17 9.26
CA LYS A 88 -13.21 9.76 9.70
C LYS A 88 -14.59 9.14 9.47
N GLU A 89 -15.60 9.97 9.29
CA GLU A 89 -17.00 9.61 9.09
C GLU A 89 -17.70 10.75 8.34
N GLY A 90 -18.86 10.43 7.76
CA GLY A 90 -19.78 11.40 7.21
C GLY A 90 -19.58 11.58 5.70
N PRO A 91 -20.09 12.67 5.13
CA PRO A 91 -19.90 12.95 3.72
C PRO A 91 -18.41 13.09 3.39
N VAL A 92 -18.01 12.42 2.31
CA VAL A 92 -16.67 12.48 1.76
C VAL A 92 -16.71 13.28 0.49
N ASP A 93 -15.73 14.17 0.29
CA ASP A 93 -15.56 14.88 -0.97
C ASP A 93 -15.14 13.89 -2.07
N TRP A 94 -16.07 13.57 -2.96
CA TRP A 94 -15.86 12.61 -4.04
C TRP A 94 -14.81 13.08 -5.05
N SER A 95 -14.57 14.39 -5.14
CA SER A 95 -13.63 14.99 -6.09
C SER A 95 -12.18 14.70 -5.74
N ASN A 96 -11.87 14.40 -4.46
CA ASN A 96 -10.52 14.13 -3.98
C ASN A 96 -10.44 12.82 -3.18
N SER A 97 -11.27 11.84 -3.55
CA SER A 97 -11.40 10.58 -2.82
C SER A 97 -11.36 9.37 -3.74
N VAL A 98 -10.67 8.34 -3.28
CA VAL A 98 -10.66 7.01 -3.91
C VAL A 98 -11.89 6.24 -3.46
N LEU A 99 -12.80 5.95 -4.40
CA LEU A 99 -14.04 5.22 -4.16
C LEU A 99 -13.97 3.81 -4.77
N ALA A 100 -14.88 2.92 -4.39
CA ALA A 100 -14.93 1.58 -4.95
C ALA A 100 -15.07 1.57 -6.50
N LYS A 101 -15.82 2.53 -7.07
CA LYS A 101 -15.94 2.71 -8.54
C LYS A 101 -14.65 3.07 -9.26
N ASP A 102 -13.64 3.53 -8.53
CA ASP A 102 -12.37 3.97 -9.11
C ASP A 102 -11.40 2.81 -9.35
N ILE A 103 -11.82 1.59 -8.96
CA ILE A 103 -11.03 0.36 -9.09
C ILE A 103 -11.54 -0.46 -10.26
N LYS A 104 -10.62 -0.87 -11.12
CA LYS A 104 -10.88 -1.89 -12.14
C LYS A 104 -9.85 -3.00 -12.01
N ILE A 105 -10.34 -4.23 -11.84
CA ILE A 105 -9.52 -5.44 -11.84
C ILE A 105 -9.79 -6.15 -13.17
N TYR A 106 -8.73 -6.50 -13.90
CA TYR A 106 -8.83 -7.12 -15.23
C TYR A 106 -8.84 -8.65 -15.16
N ASP A 107 -9.33 -9.32 -16.20
CA ASP A 107 -9.90 -10.68 -16.18
C ASP A 107 -8.97 -11.81 -15.70
N ASN A 108 -7.65 -11.69 -15.87
CA ASN A 108 -6.72 -12.66 -15.29
C ASN A 108 -6.44 -12.41 -13.80
N ARG A 109 -7.03 -11.36 -13.22
CA ARG A 109 -6.82 -10.85 -11.86
C ARG A 109 -5.35 -10.60 -11.51
N LYS A 110 -4.50 -10.47 -12.53
CA LYS A 110 -3.06 -10.18 -12.40
C LYS A 110 -2.76 -8.68 -12.35
N LYS A 111 -3.74 -7.84 -12.73
CA LYS A 111 -3.60 -6.39 -12.83
C LYS A 111 -4.85 -5.70 -12.34
N ALA A 112 -4.66 -4.58 -11.66
CA ALA A 112 -5.70 -3.62 -11.36
C ALA A 112 -5.23 -2.20 -11.67
N ILE A 113 -6.19 -1.30 -11.89
CA ILE A 113 -5.93 0.13 -11.90
C ILE A 113 -6.73 0.81 -10.80
N ILE A 114 -6.13 1.84 -10.22
CA ILE A 114 -6.76 2.75 -9.26
C ILE A 114 -6.72 4.14 -9.88
N LYS A 115 -7.88 4.77 -10.01
CA LYS A 115 -7.96 6.18 -10.43
C LYS A 115 -7.94 7.07 -9.20
N ILE A 116 -6.99 7.99 -9.16
CA ILE A 116 -6.89 9.04 -8.15
C ILE A 116 -7.26 10.35 -8.83
N ARG A 117 -8.23 11.06 -8.25
CA ARG A 117 -8.69 12.37 -8.72
C ARG A 117 -7.89 13.48 -8.03
N GLU A 118 -7.72 14.61 -8.71
CA GLU A 118 -7.07 15.81 -8.13
C GLU A 118 -5.70 15.51 -7.49
N ALA A 119 -4.98 14.53 -8.06
CA ALA A 119 -3.62 14.25 -7.65
C ALA A 119 -2.73 15.46 -7.90
N LYS A 120 -1.83 15.78 -6.96
CA LYS A 120 -0.96 16.96 -7.04
C LYS A 120 -0.11 17.07 -8.33
N THR A 121 0.06 15.95 -9.03
CA THR A 121 0.88 15.84 -10.24
C THR A 121 0.05 15.81 -11.53
N CYS A 122 -1.27 15.96 -11.45
CA CYS A 122 -2.18 15.94 -12.58
C CYS A 122 -2.86 17.30 -12.75
N HIS A 123 -3.25 17.62 -13.99
CA HIS A 123 -4.07 18.80 -14.22
C HIS A 123 -5.45 18.63 -13.58
N PRO A 124 -6.12 19.73 -13.19
CA PRO A 124 -7.49 19.67 -12.72
C PRO A 124 -8.39 18.90 -13.70
N GLY A 125 -9.20 17.96 -13.18
CA GLY A 125 -10.05 17.10 -13.99
C GLY A 125 -9.38 15.87 -14.62
N GLU A 126 -8.05 15.73 -14.54
CA GLU A 126 -7.34 14.51 -14.93
C GLU A 126 -7.23 13.51 -13.78
N TYR A 127 -7.08 12.23 -14.13
CA TYR A 127 -6.84 11.16 -13.16
C TYR A 127 -5.37 10.75 -13.16
N GLN A 128 -4.77 10.65 -11.97
CA GLN A 128 -3.57 9.84 -11.80
C GLN A 128 -3.98 8.37 -11.79
N ILE A 129 -3.30 7.53 -12.58
CA ILE A 129 -3.57 6.10 -12.64
C ILE A 129 -2.46 5.37 -11.90
N LEU A 130 -2.83 4.62 -10.86
CA LEU A 130 -1.92 3.65 -10.24
C LEU A 130 -2.11 2.30 -10.91
N TYR A 131 -1.01 1.74 -11.44
CA TYR A 131 -0.98 0.39 -11.97
C TYR A 131 -0.55 -0.59 -10.89
N ILE A 132 -1.44 -1.51 -10.54
CA ILE A 132 -1.21 -2.50 -9.49
C ILE A 132 -1.05 -3.87 -10.15
N LEU A 133 0.06 -4.54 -9.87
CA LEU A 133 0.35 -5.89 -10.37
C LEU A 133 0.27 -6.92 -9.25
N GLN A 134 -0.24 -8.10 -9.58
CA GLN A 134 -0.22 -9.24 -8.68
C GLN A 134 1.22 -9.58 -8.27
N GLN A 135 1.37 -9.92 -7.00
CA GLN A 135 2.61 -10.46 -6.42
C GLN A 135 2.33 -11.84 -5.85
N ASP A 136 3.32 -12.72 -5.88
CA ASP A 136 3.22 -14.10 -5.41
C ASP A 136 3.74 -14.24 -3.96
N HIS A 137 3.21 -13.38 -3.06
CA HIS A 137 3.54 -13.37 -1.64
C HIS A 137 2.40 -12.77 -0.80
N MET A 138 2.50 -12.83 0.54
CA MET A 138 1.43 -12.40 1.46
C MET A 138 1.02 -10.92 1.35
N LEU A 139 1.88 -10.04 0.83
CA LEU A 139 1.59 -8.62 0.59
C LEU A 139 0.97 -8.34 -0.79
N CYS A 140 0.33 -9.34 -1.41
CA CYS A 140 -0.23 -9.22 -2.75
C CYS A 140 -1.27 -8.09 -2.83
N PRO A 141 -1.01 -7.02 -3.59
CA PRO A 141 -1.88 -5.84 -3.62
C PRO A 141 -3.21 -6.10 -4.32
N ILE A 142 -3.27 -7.10 -5.22
CA ILE A 142 -4.55 -7.52 -5.79
C ILE A 142 -5.46 -8.15 -4.73
N HIS A 143 -4.90 -9.01 -3.86
CA HIS A 143 -5.69 -9.63 -2.80
C HIS A 143 -6.18 -8.57 -1.80
N THR A 144 -5.33 -7.60 -1.49
CA THR A 144 -5.66 -6.40 -0.73
C THR A 144 -6.83 -5.60 -1.34
N LEU A 145 -6.79 -5.30 -2.64
CA LEU A 145 -7.89 -4.61 -3.32
C LEU A 145 -9.20 -5.38 -3.25
N LYS A 146 -9.16 -6.70 -3.46
CA LYS A 146 -10.35 -7.56 -3.35
C LYS A 146 -10.96 -7.50 -1.95
N ARG A 147 -10.15 -7.57 -0.90
CA ARG A 147 -10.62 -7.43 0.49
C ARG A 147 -11.31 -6.09 0.72
N ARG A 148 -10.70 -4.99 0.28
CA ARG A 148 -11.27 -3.64 0.45
C ARG A 148 -12.55 -3.44 -0.36
N LEU A 149 -12.64 -4.01 -1.56
CA LEU A 149 -13.88 -3.98 -2.35
C LEU A 149 -14.98 -4.82 -1.69
N ALA A 150 -14.67 -6.01 -1.20
CA ALA A 150 -15.65 -6.86 -0.50
C ALA A 150 -16.19 -6.23 0.80
N SER A 151 -15.44 -5.32 1.43
CA SER A 151 -15.91 -4.59 2.61
C SER A 151 -16.81 -3.38 2.29
N THR A 152 -16.99 -3.04 1.01
CA THR A 152 -17.87 -1.94 0.57
C THR A 152 -19.28 -2.48 0.26
N LYS A 153 -20.31 -1.69 0.56
CA LYS A 153 -21.71 -1.99 0.22
C LYS A 153 -22.11 -1.33 -1.10
N SER A 154 -21.48 -0.21 -1.46
CA SER A 154 -21.81 0.59 -2.64
C SER A 154 -20.56 1.01 -3.40
N MET A 155 -20.70 1.19 -4.72
CA MET A 155 -19.63 1.72 -5.58
C MET A 155 -19.23 3.16 -5.23
N LYS A 156 -20.05 3.87 -4.45
CA LYS A 156 -19.78 5.22 -3.93
C LYS A 156 -19.07 5.21 -2.57
N ASP A 157 -18.91 4.05 -1.94
CA ASP A 157 -18.21 3.97 -0.66
C ASP A 157 -16.72 4.27 -0.86
N THR A 158 -16.12 4.88 0.16
CA THR A 158 -14.67 5.04 0.23
C THR A 158 -13.99 3.68 0.14
N LEU A 159 -12.97 3.50 -0.69
CA LEU A 159 -12.26 2.22 -0.76
C LEU A 159 -11.52 1.90 0.55
N PHE A 160 -10.78 2.86 1.09
CA PHE A 160 -9.93 2.67 2.28
C PHE A 160 -10.70 2.99 3.57
N GLY A 161 -11.57 2.06 3.94
CA GLY A 161 -12.36 2.18 5.16
C GLY A 161 -12.66 0.83 5.78
N TRP A 162 -13.38 0.88 6.89
CA TRP A 162 -13.94 -0.28 7.54
C TRP A 162 -15.36 0.01 8.00
N LYS A 163 -16.07 -1.05 8.37
CA LYS A 163 -17.41 -0.97 8.93
C LYS A 163 -17.33 -1.06 10.44
N GLU A 164 -17.96 -0.13 11.14
CA GLU A 164 -18.06 -0.11 12.60
C GLU A 164 -19.50 0.24 12.98
N ASN A 165 -20.19 -0.63 13.72
CA ASN A 165 -21.59 -0.43 14.12
C ASN A 165 -22.53 -0.09 12.95
N ASP A 166 -22.35 -0.78 11.83
CA ASP A 166 -23.05 -0.55 10.54
C ASP A 166 -22.74 0.77 9.80
N VAL A 167 -21.89 1.61 10.38
CA VAL A 167 -21.42 2.87 9.80
C VAL A 167 -20.09 2.68 9.07
N ARG A 168 -19.94 3.36 7.92
CA ARG A 168 -18.66 3.40 7.19
C ARG A 168 -17.71 4.38 7.88
N ARG A 169 -16.57 3.87 8.34
CA ARG A 169 -15.43 4.65 8.81
C ARG A 169 -14.40 4.79 7.70
N HIS A 170 -13.84 5.99 7.57
CA HIS A 170 -12.81 6.30 6.59
C HIS A 170 -11.44 6.37 7.26
N LEU A 171 -10.41 5.86 6.60
CA LEU A 171 -9.05 6.00 7.09
C LEU A 171 -8.53 7.40 6.81
N VAL A 172 -8.24 8.15 7.86
CA VAL A 172 -7.55 9.43 7.73
C VAL A 172 -6.04 9.21 7.78
N LYS A 173 -5.28 10.17 7.23
CA LYS A 173 -3.81 10.10 7.16
C LYS A 173 -3.18 9.75 8.51
N SER A 174 -3.69 10.32 9.61
CA SER A 174 -3.14 10.10 10.95
C SER A 174 -3.25 8.64 11.42
N ASP A 175 -4.35 7.93 11.12
CA ASP A 175 -4.51 6.51 11.47
C ASP A 175 -3.39 5.66 10.84
N VAL A 176 -3.08 5.93 9.57
CA VAL A 176 -2.04 5.21 8.83
C VAL A 176 -0.66 5.61 9.31
N THR A 177 -0.35 6.90 9.40
CA THR A 177 1.00 7.36 9.79
C THR A 177 1.36 6.98 11.21
N THR A 178 0.42 7.04 12.16
CA THR A 178 0.68 6.62 13.55
C THR A 178 0.99 5.12 13.62
N THR A 179 0.28 4.29 12.85
CA THR A 179 0.54 2.85 12.78
C THR A 179 1.90 2.58 12.13
N CYS A 180 2.22 3.27 11.04
CA CYS A 180 3.54 3.19 10.42
C CYS A 180 4.67 3.54 11.40
N THR A 181 4.52 4.61 12.19
CA THR A 181 5.50 4.99 13.21
C THR A 181 5.62 3.93 14.30
N LYS A 182 4.52 3.31 14.74
CA LYS A 182 4.56 2.21 15.71
C LYS A 182 5.31 0.99 15.18
N LEU A 183 5.03 0.59 13.93
CA LEU A 183 5.68 -0.53 13.26
C LEU A 183 7.16 -0.27 12.95
N GLY A 184 7.53 0.99 12.70
CA GLY A 184 8.90 1.38 12.40
C GLY A 184 9.81 1.55 13.62
N LYS A 185 9.27 1.45 14.85
CA LYS A 185 10.09 1.44 16.07
C LYS A 185 10.64 0.02 16.28
N PRO A 186 11.94 -0.15 16.59
CA PRO A 186 12.45 -1.44 17.02
C PRO A 186 11.67 -1.87 18.26
N MET A 187 11.14 -3.09 18.23
CA MET A 187 10.47 -3.72 19.36
C MET A 187 11.51 -3.81 20.50
N ALA A 188 11.29 -3.10 21.60
CA ALA A 188 12.12 -3.24 22.78
C ALA A 188 11.98 -4.69 23.25
N LEU A 189 13.02 -5.50 23.02
CA LEU A 189 13.14 -6.82 23.61
C LEU A 189 13.08 -6.59 25.13
N LYS A 190 12.01 -7.08 25.78
CA LYS A 190 12.01 -7.16 27.24
C LYS A 190 13.09 -8.16 27.60
N GLU A 191 14.21 -7.66 28.13
CA GLU A 191 15.19 -8.51 28.79
C GLU A 191 14.47 -9.23 29.94
N SER A 192 14.31 -10.55 29.82
CA SER A 192 13.91 -11.37 30.94
C SER A 192 15.03 -11.29 31.98
N GLN A 193 14.77 -10.65 33.11
CA GLN A 193 15.69 -10.72 34.24
C GLN A 193 15.78 -12.17 34.69
N ALA A 194 16.91 -12.82 34.40
CA ALA A 194 17.28 -14.06 35.05
C ALA A 194 17.66 -13.71 36.49
N THR A 195 16.84 -14.14 37.43
CA THR A 195 17.19 -14.17 38.86
C THR A 195 18.37 -15.12 39.05
N PRO A 196 19.48 -14.70 39.68
CA PRO A 196 20.52 -15.64 40.04
C PRO A 196 19.99 -16.55 41.15
N SER A 197 20.01 -17.86 40.91
CA SER A 197 19.83 -18.87 41.94
C SER A 197 20.99 -18.79 42.93
N GLU A 198 20.66 -18.67 44.22
CA GLU A 198 21.57 -18.76 45.38
C GLU A 198 22.33 -20.10 45.44
#